data_AF-A0A4V2J396-F1
#
_entry.id   AF-A0A4V2J396-F1
#
_cell.length_a   1.000
_cell.length_b   1.000
_cell.length_c   1.000
_cell.angle_alpha   90.00
_cell.angle_beta   90.00
_cell.angle_gamma   90.00
#
_symmetry.space_group_name_H-M   'P 1'
#
loop_
_entity.id
_entity.type
_entity.pdbx_description
1 polymer ?
#
loop_
_entity_poly.entity_id
_entity_poly.type
_entity_poly.pdbx_seq_one_letter_code
_entity_poly.pdbx_strand_id
1 'polypeptide(L)'
;MFAVTALLAIALAGCGTTDKQAAGSAVPAAGAQTAQTASTKWPEVLRFGVLPGEEEGKLSRGNKQFVEDLGKELGIKTELFVGDDYTAVVEAMRTKKIDMASFGPFSYIIAAERSGAVALAVKAKSEDEALYKSLIVVPAQSKAQKIEDLKGKTFLFADPASTSGHLFPRAMMIKQLGITNDQVESYFSNVSFSGGHDKSILAIARGTADGAGVCDTCIKRVVDAGLVKESDYRVIGTSDPIPQSPFAYRKDLPADLVEKMKQFMLNYHKDNKNPQFFSSGTQRFFLVDDSKYNIVRETAKALNMSPEQLLK
;
A
#
# COMPACT_ATOMS: atom_id res chain seq x y z
N MET A 1 7.10 41.71 -40.61
CA MET A 1 6.48 42.21 -41.86
C MET A 1 4.98 42.23 -41.61
N PHE A 2 4.44 43.45 -41.50
CA PHE A 2 3.02 43.90 -41.51
C PHE A 2 1.95 43.00 -40.85
N ALA A 3 1.41 43.33 -39.67
CA ALA A 3 0.44 44.40 -39.34
C ALA A 3 -0.96 44.17 -39.95
N VAL A 4 -1.99 44.03 -39.10
CA VAL A 4 -3.28 44.75 -39.27
C VAL A 4 -3.93 44.94 -37.90
N THR A 5 -3.98 46.19 -37.48
CA THR A 5 -4.85 46.77 -36.46
C THR A 5 -6.17 47.16 -37.13
N ALA A 6 -7.32 46.99 -36.47
CA ALA A 6 -8.56 47.69 -36.83
C ALA A 6 -9.33 48.10 -35.57
N LEU A 7 -9.28 49.41 -35.29
CA LEU A 7 -10.17 50.20 -34.42
C LEU A 7 -11.51 50.42 -35.17
N LEU A 8 -12.68 50.22 -34.54
CA LEU A 8 -13.49 51.20 -33.78
C LEU A 8 -14.29 52.21 -34.65
N ALA A 9 -15.63 52.19 -34.58
CA ALA A 9 -16.51 53.33 -34.20
C ALA A 9 -18.01 53.19 -34.64
N ILE A 10 -18.89 53.03 -33.64
CA ILE A 10 -20.15 53.72 -33.26
C ILE A 10 -20.99 54.51 -34.30
N ALA A 11 -22.32 54.26 -34.31
CA ALA A 11 -23.46 55.22 -34.21
C ALA A 11 -24.82 54.46 -34.30
N LEU A 12 -25.69 54.41 -33.28
CA LEU A 12 -26.75 55.34 -32.80
C LEU A 12 -28.13 55.27 -33.52
N ALA A 13 -29.15 54.89 -32.70
CA ALA A 13 -30.56 55.32 -32.63
C ALA A 13 -31.62 54.91 -33.68
N GLY A 14 -32.82 54.52 -33.18
CA GLY A 14 -34.09 54.63 -33.94
C GLY A 14 -35.22 53.68 -33.49
N CYS A 15 -36.30 54.24 -32.94
CA CYS A 15 -37.51 53.57 -32.43
C CYS A 15 -38.37 52.88 -33.50
N GLY A 16 -39.15 51.86 -33.10
CA GLY A 16 -40.27 51.34 -33.91
C GLY A 16 -41.10 50.30 -33.17
N THR A 17 -42.26 50.73 -32.67
CA THR A 17 -43.33 49.89 -32.11
C THR A 17 -44.04 49.11 -33.21
N THR A 18 -44.29 47.81 -33.02
CA THR A 18 -45.48 47.13 -33.57
C THR A 18 -45.72 45.81 -32.83
N ASP A 19 -46.94 45.69 -32.31
CA ASP A 19 -47.50 44.51 -31.68
C ASP A 19 -47.46 43.28 -32.58
N LYS A 20 -47.09 42.12 -32.00
CA LYS A 20 -47.63 40.82 -32.40
C LYS A 20 -47.51 39.80 -31.26
N GLN A 21 -48.64 39.66 -30.56
CA GLN A 21 -49.27 38.38 -30.23
C GLN A 21 -48.43 37.34 -29.47
N ALA A 22 -48.57 37.37 -28.14
CA ALA A 22 -48.11 36.31 -27.24
C ALA A 22 -48.85 34.99 -27.54
N ALA A 23 -48.12 34.02 -28.07
CA ALA A 23 -48.46 32.62 -27.96
C ALA A 23 -47.70 32.05 -26.76
N GLY A 24 -48.44 31.70 -25.71
CA GLY A 24 -47.89 31.03 -24.53
C GLY A 24 -47.39 29.65 -24.90
N SER A 25 -46.09 29.43 -24.72
CA SER A 25 -45.47 28.11 -24.67
C SER A 25 -44.87 27.96 -23.28
N ALA A 26 -45.55 27.17 -22.44
CA ALA A 26 -45.06 26.78 -21.14
C ALA A 26 -43.69 26.08 -21.29
N VAL A 27 -42.68 26.63 -20.63
CA VAL A 27 -41.38 25.97 -20.46
C VAL A 27 -41.60 24.80 -19.51
N PRO A 28 -41.32 23.53 -19.90
CA PRO A 28 -41.32 22.46 -18.93
C PRO A 28 -40.09 22.68 -18.04
N ALA A 29 -40.32 22.87 -16.74
CA ALA A 29 -39.27 22.84 -15.75
C ALA A 29 -38.54 21.50 -15.86
N ALA A 30 -37.28 21.54 -16.28
CA ALA A 30 -36.39 20.39 -16.27
C ALA A 30 -36.29 19.89 -14.82
N GLY A 31 -36.98 18.79 -14.54
CA GLY A 31 -36.86 18.08 -13.27
C GLY A 31 -35.39 17.71 -13.08
N ALA A 32 -34.82 18.16 -11.97
CA ALA A 32 -33.56 17.65 -11.48
C ALA A 32 -33.73 16.14 -11.27
N GLN A 33 -33.25 15.34 -12.23
CA GLN A 33 -33.02 13.93 -12.02
C GLN A 33 -31.93 13.83 -10.95
N THR A 34 -32.36 13.66 -9.70
CA THR A 34 -31.51 13.09 -8.67
C THR A 34 -30.99 11.77 -9.22
N ALA A 35 -29.71 11.75 -9.58
CA ALA A 35 -29.01 10.50 -9.86
C ALA A 35 -29.18 9.62 -8.63
N GLN A 36 -30.07 8.65 -8.75
CA GLN A 36 -30.29 7.63 -7.75
C GLN A 36 -29.02 6.79 -7.75
N THR A 37 -28.06 7.18 -6.93
CA THR A 37 -26.93 6.33 -6.58
C THR A 37 -27.53 5.02 -6.11
N ALA A 38 -27.33 3.95 -6.88
CA ALA A 38 -27.68 2.62 -6.44
C ALA A 38 -27.04 2.44 -5.06
N SER A 39 -27.85 2.38 -4.00
CA SER A 39 -27.34 2.08 -2.67
C SER A 39 -26.91 0.62 -2.73
N THR A 40 -25.65 0.38 -3.07
CA THR A 40 -25.04 -0.93 -2.93
C THR A 40 -25.24 -1.32 -1.47
N LYS A 41 -25.97 -2.41 -1.21
CA LYS A 41 -26.16 -2.88 0.16
C LYS A 41 -24.79 -3.19 0.77
N TRP A 42 -24.66 -2.96 2.07
CA TRP A 42 -23.46 -3.37 2.81
C TRP A 42 -23.25 -4.87 2.68
N PRO A 43 -21.99 -5.34 2.67
CA PRO A 43 -21.72 -6.77 2.74
C PRO A 43 -22.22 -7.33 4.07
N GLU A 44 -22.78 -8.53 4.07
CA GLU A 44 -23.17 -9.23 5.31
C GLU A 44 -21.96 -9.53 6.19
N VAL A 45 -20.80 -9.75 5.56
CA VAL A 45 -19.52 -9.99 6.20
C VAL A 45 -18.46 -9.12 5.55
N LEU A 46 -17.79 -8.27 6.34
CA LEU A 46 -16.63 -7.51 5.91
C LEU A 46 -15.35 -8.30 6.21
N ARG A 47 -14.62 -8.67 5.16
CA ARG A 47 -13.40 -9.49 5.27
C ARG A 47 -12.14 -8.63 5.18
N PHE A 48 -11.27 -8.77 6.18
CA PHE A 48 -10.02 -8.04 6.32
C PHE A 48 -8.82 -8.94 6.02
N GLY A 49 -8.10 -8.64 4.94
CA GLY A 49 -6.88 -9.34 4.54
C GLY A 49 -5.64 -8.87 5.29
N VAL A 50 -4.81 -9.83 5.70
CA VAL A 50 -3.45 -9.59 6.20
C VAL A 50 -2.44 -10.41 5.40
N LEU A 51 -1.22 -9.88 5.32
CA LEU A 51 -0.11 -10.52 4.64
C LEU A 51 0.49 -11.66 5.50
N PRO A 52 1.21 -12.62 4.88
CA PRO A 52 1.92 -13.67 5.62
C PRO A 52 2.87 -13.11 6.69
N GLY A 53 2.96 -13.83 7.81
CA GLY A 53 3.71 -13.45 9.01
C GLY A 53 2.96 -12.50 9.94
N GLU A 54 1.75 -12.04 9.59
CA GLU A 54 0.91 -11.23 10.48
C GLU A 54 -0.06 -12.05 11.36
N GLU A 55 -0.13 -13.35 11.11
CA GLU A 55 -0.99 -14.33 11.76
C GLU A 55 -0.45 -14.88 13.09
N GLU A 56 0.80 -14.55 13.43
CA GLU A 56 1.47 -15.06 14.63
C GLU A 56 1.57 -14.02 15.77
N GLY A 57 1.60 -14.54 17.00
CA GLY A 57 1.96 -13.77 18.19
C GLY A 57 1.05 -12.58 18.51
N LYS A 58 1.69 -11.47 18.89
CA LYS A 58 1.01 -10.22 19.31
C LYS A 58 0.25 -9.56 18.16
N LEU A 59 0.79 -9.63 16.95
CA LEU A 59 0.21 -9.00 15.77
C LEU A 59 -1.12 -9.66 15.38
N SER A 60 -1.18 -10.99 15.41
CA SER A 60 -2.43 -11.75 15.23
C SER A 60 -3.53 -11.31 16.19
N ARG A 61 -3.20 -11.16 17.48
CA ARG A 61 -4.15 -10.69 18.51
C ARG A 61 -4.60 -9.25 18.25
N GLY A 62 -3.67 -8.38 17.89
CA GLY A 62 -3.97 -7.00 17.53
C GLY A 62 -4.91 -6.91 16.32
N ASN A 63 -4.61 -7.66 15.26
CA ASN A 63 -5.43 -7.70 14.04
C ASN A 63 -6.81 -8.31 14.30
N LYS A 64 -6.91 -9.39 15.10
CA LYS A 64 -8.19 -9.99 15.52
C LYS A 64 -9.06 -8.98 16.25
N GLN A 65 -8.50 -8.31 17.26
CA GLN A 65 -9.25 -7.33 18.04
C GLN A 65 -9.68 -6.13 17.19
N PHE A 66 -8.80 -5.63 16.30
CA PHE A 66 -9.15 -4.56 15.36
C PHE A 66 -10.35 -4.91 14.49
N VAL A 67 -10.34 -6.12 13.92
CA VAL A 67 -11.42 -6.61 13.06
C VAL A 67 -12.72 -6.81 13.84
N GLU A 68 -12.66 -7.35 15.05
CA GLU A 68 -13.83 -7.46 15.93
C GLU A 68 -14.42 -6.09 16.32
N ASP A 69 -13.57 -5.13 16.67
CA ASP A 69 -14.00 -3.78 17.04
C ASP A 69 -14.63 -3.05 15.85
N LEU A 70 -14.07 -3.22 14.65
CA LEU A 70 -14.64 -2.71 13.41
C LEU A 70 -16.04 -3.31 13.17
N GLY A 71 -16.21 -4.61 13.41
CA GLY A 71 -17.50 -5.28 13.28
C GLY A 71 -18.55 -4.74 14.25
N LYS A 72 -18.16 -4.48 15.51
CA LYS A 72 -19.03 -3.87 16.52
C LYS A 72 -19.45 -2.45 16.12
N GLU A 73 -18.51 -1.63 15.64
CA GLU A 73 -18.81 -0.26 15.20
C GLU A 73 -19.75 -0.22 14.00
N LEU A 74 -19.53 -1.13 13.04
CA LEU A 74 -20.32 -1.19 11.82
C LEU A 74 -21.66 -1.92 12.00
N GLY A 75 -21.80 -2.78 13.01
CA GLY A 75 -22.96 -3.65 13.18
C GLY A 75 -23.03 -4.78 12.15
N ILE A 76 -21.88 -5.17 11.56
CA ILE A 76 -21.78 -6.27 10.59
C ILE A 76 -20.74 -7.29 11.04
N LYS A 77 -20.86 -8.52 10.59
CA LYS A 77 -19.84 -9.54 10.89
C LYS A 77 -18.54 -9.16 10.20
N THR A 78 -17.43 -9.40 10.89
CA THR A 78 -16.09 -9.21 10.33
C THR A 78 -15.28 -10.50 10.44
N GLU A 79 -14.42 -10.75 9.46
CA GLU A 79 -13.58 -11.94 9.41
C GLU A 79 -12.16 -11.56 8.99
N LEU A 80 -11.15 -12.21 9.58
CA LEU A 80 -9.78 -12.14 9.10
C LEU A 80 -9.56 -13.14 7.98
N PHE A 81 -8.88 -12.69 6.94
CA PHE A 81 -8.31 -13.51 5.88
C PHE A 81 -6.79 -13.38 5.94
N VAL A 82 -6.09 -14.50 6.12
CA VAL A 82 -4.62 -14.54 6.04
C VAL A 82 -4.27 -15.09 4.67
N GLY A 83 -3.53 -14.30 3.88
CA GLY A 83 -3.04 -14.78 2.59
C GLY A 83 -1.87 -15.74 2.74
N ASP A 84 -1.80 -16.75 1.88
CA ASP A 84 -0.65 -17.68 1.82
C ASP A 84 0.63 -16.97 1.31
N ASP A 85 0.43 -15.99 0.42
CA ASP A 85 1.45 -15.08 -0.09
C ASP A 85 0.83 -13.69 -0.36
N TYR A 86 1.65 -12.71 -0.77
CA TYR A 86 1.16 -11.34 -0.98
C TYR A 86 0.23 -11.25 -2.20
N THR A 87 0.47 -12.08 -3.22
CA THR A 87 -0.36 -12.14 -4.43
C THR A 87 -1.72 -12.75 -4.12
N ALA A 88 -1.81 -13.69 -3.17
CA ALA A 88 -3.05 -14.28 -2.70
C ALA A 88 -3.97 -13.23 -2.08
N VAL A 89 -3.44 -12.25 -1.35
CA VAL A 89 -4.23 -11.11 -0.82
C VAL A 89 -4.73 -10.21 -1.96
N VAL A 90 -3.87 -9.92 -2.94
CA VAL A 90 -4.25 -9.14 -4.14
C VAL A 90 -5.39 -9.83 -4.90
N GLU A 91 -5.26 -11.14 -5.15
CA GLU A 91 -6.26 -11.95 -5.85
C GLU A 91 -7.54 -12.15 -5.07
N ALA A 92 -7.44 -12.31 -3.74
CA ALA A 92 -8.60 -12.33 -2.86
C ALA A 92 -9.39 -11.02 -2.98
N MET A 93 -8.73 -9.87 -3.07
CA MET A 93 -9.42 -8.60 -3.29
C MET A 93 -10.04 -8.53 -4.69
N ARG A 94 -9.30 -8.96 -5.72
CA ARG A 94 -9.78 -8.99 -7.11
C ARG A 94 -11.05 -9.82 -7.27
N THR A 95 -11.09 -10.95 -6.58
CA THR A 95 -12.21 -11.91 -6.58
C THR A 95 -13.25 -11.61 -5.51
N LYS A 96 -13.15 -10.47 -4.82
CA LYS A 96 -14.07 -10.00 -3.77
C LYS A 96 -14.21 -10.99 -2.59
N LYS A 97 -13.20 -11.81 -2.36
CA LYS A 97 -13.07 -12.65 -1.15
C LYS A 97 -12.61 -11.84 0.06
N ILE A 98 -12.03 -10.66 -0.16
CA ILE A 98 -11.77 -9.66 0.89
C ILE A 98 -12.27 -8.29 0.46
N ASP A 99 -12.60 -7.45 1.44
CA ASP A 99 -13.15 -6.11 1.24
C ASP A 99 -12.12 -5.01 1.54
N MET A 100 -11.24 -5.29 2.50
CA MET A 100 -10.13 -4.43 2.91
C MET A 100 -8.90 -5.30 3.19
N ALA A 101 -7.69 -4.73 3.07
CA ALA A 101 -6.48 -5.38 3.55
C ALA A 101 -5.42 -4.37 4.00
N SER A 102 -4.48 -4.85 4.83
CA SER A 102 -3.16 -4.24 5.00
C SER A 102 -2.24 -4.75 3.90
N PHE A 103 -1.64 -3.85 3.12
CA PHE A 103 -0.71 -4.19 2.04
C PHE A 103 0.67 -3.60 2.29
N GLY A 104 1.71 -4.22 1.72
CA GLY A 104 2.94 -3.51 1.42
C GLY A 104 2.70 -2.51 0.27
N PRO A 105 3.44 -1.40 0.19
CA PRO A 105 3.24 -0.36 -0.85
C PRO A 105 3.20 -0.88 -2.30
N PHE A 106 3.99 -1.90 -2.63
CA PHE A 106 4.10 -2.47 -3.97
C PHE A 106 2.95 -3.43 -4.25
N SER A 107 2.64 -4.33 -3.30
CA SER A 107 1.41 -5.15 -3.37
C SER A 107 0.14 -4.29 -3.43
N TYR A 108 0.12 -3.10 -2.79
CA TYR A 108 -0.97 -2.14 -2.93
C TYR A 108 -1.09 -1.61 -4.36
N ILE A 109 0.02 -1.20 -4.99
CA ILE A 109 0.01 -0.74 -6.39
C ILE A 109 -0.54 -1.83 -7.31
N ILE A 110 -0.09 -3.07 -7.14
CA ILE A 110 -0.60 -4.21 -7.90
C ILE A 110 -2.12 -4.38 -7.64
N ALA A 111 -2.58 -4.27 -6.39
CA ALA A 111 -4.00 -4.35 -6.05
C ALA A 111 -4.82 -3.17 -6.58
N ALA A 112 -4.26 -1.96 -6.62
CA ALA A 112 -4.92 -0.77 -7.16
C ALA A 112 -5.20 -0.97 -8.65
N GLU A 113 -4.19 -1.46 -9.40
CA GLU A 113 -4.29 -1.69 -10.84
C GLU A 113 -5.17 -2.90 -11.19
N ARG A 114 -5.04 -4.02 -10.46
CA ARG A 114 -5.77 -5.27 -10.77
C ARG A 114 -7.15 -5.39 -10.15
N SER A 115 -7.28 -4.90 -8.92
CA SER A 115 -8.41 -5.19 -8.03
C SER A 115 -9.22 -3.93 -7.74
N GLY A 116 -8.76 -2.75 -8.19
CA GLY A 116 -9.37 -1.47 -7.85
C GLY A 116 -9.25 -1.16 -6.36
N ALA A 117 -8.15 -1.56 -5.72
CA ALA A 117 -7.87 -1.16 -4.36
C ALA A 117 -7.72 0.38 -4.27
N VAL A 118 -8.22 0.96 -3.19
CA VAL A 118 -8.13 2.38 -2.88
C VAL A 118 -7.48 2.52 -1.52
N ALA A 119 -6.35 3.22 -1.46
CA ALA A 119 -5.68 3.54 -0.19
C ALA A 119 -6.61 4.36 0.70
N LEU A 120 -6.61 4.04 2.00
CA LEU A 120 -7.43 4.74 3.00
C LEU A 120 -6.57 5.40 4.06
N ALA A 121 -5.72 4.61 4.73
CA ALA A 121 -4.94 5.10 5.85
C ALA A 121 -3.67 4.29 6.09
N VAL A 122 -2.72 4.89 6.82
CA VAL A 122 -1.50 4.25 7.32
C VAL A 122 -1.43 4.37 8.84
N LYS A 123 -0.80 3.40 9.51
CA LYS A 123 -0.45 3.50 10.93
C LYS A 123 0.86 4.25 11.08
N ALA A 124 0.87 5.34 11.84
CA ALA A 124 2.09 6.09 12.13
C ALA A 124 1.99 6.81 13.49
N LYS A 125 3.06 7.51 13.86
CA LYS A 125 3.09 8.41 15.02
C LYS A 125 2.65 9.84 14.63
N SER A 126 3.12 10.29 13.48
CA SER A 126 2.75 11.54 12.80
C SER A 126 2.67 11.30 11.29
N GLU A 127 2.10 12.24 10.53
CA GLU A 127 2.07 12.15 9.06
C GLU A 127 3.48 12.10 8.46
N ASP A 128 4.42 12.89 9.00
CA ASP A 128 5.81 12.92 8.56
C ASP A 128 6.58 11.64 8.93
N GLU A 129 6.17 10.95 9.99
CA GLU A 129 6.73 9.67 10.42
C GLU A 129 6.04 8.46 9.77
N ALA A 130 5.18 8.66 8.75
CA ALA A 130 4.55 7.58 7.98
C ALA A 130 5.50 6.97 6.93
N LEU A 131 6.74 6.69 7.34
CA LEU A 131 7.82 6.18 6.51
C LEU A 131 8.51 5.00 7.20
N TYR A 132 9.10 4.12 6.39
CA TYR A 132 9.90 2.99 6.85
C TYR A 132 11.05 2.71 5.87
N LYS A 133 11.95 1.78 6.19
CA LYS A 133 13.11 1.48 5.33
C LYS A 133 13.20 0.01 4.94
N SER A 134 13.70 -0.20 3.72
CA SER A 134 14.20 -1.49 3.27
C SER A 134 15.65 -1.66 3.72
N LEU A 135 15.98 -2.84 4.21
CA LEU A 135 17.30 -3.20 4.71
C LEU A 135 17.81 -4.43 3.96
N ILE A 136 19.13 -4.49 3.76
CA ILE A 136 19.83 -5.72 3.42
C ILE A 136 20.59 -6.16 4.66
N VAL A 137 20.27 -7.34 5.15
CA VAL A 137 20.84 -7.93 6.36
C VAL A 137 21.61 -9.20 6.05
N VAL A 138 22.62 -9.48 6.88
CA VAL A 138 23.46 -10.69 6.85
C VAL A 138 23.55 -11.29 8.25
N PRO A 139 23.93 -12.57 8.41
CA PRO A 139 24.16 -13.14 9.75
C PRO A 139 25.21 -12.32 10.50
N ALA A 140 25.09 -12.17 11.82
CA ALA A 140 26.03 -11.37 12.60
C ALA A 140 27.49 -11.82 12.43
N GLN A 141 27.71 -13.14 12.31
CA GLN A 141 29.01 -13.77 12.12
C GLN A 141 29.50 -13.78 10.66
N SER A 142 28.72 -13.21 9.72
CA SER A 142 29.12 -13.10 8.33
C SER A 142 30.40 -12.27 8.19
N LYS A 143 31.21 -12.56 7.17
CA LYS A 143 32.35 -11.69 6.80
C LYS A 143 31.92 -10.51 5.93
N ALA A 144 30.74 -10.56 5.30
CA ALA A 144 30.24 -9.54 4.40
C ALA A 144 29.94 -8.23 5.14
N GLN A 145 30.51 -7.12 4.69
CA GLN A 145 30.31 -5.78 5.25
C GLN A 145 29.49 -4.86 4.35
N LYS A 146 29.38 -5.19 3.07
CA LYS A 146 28.69 -4.42 2.04
C LYS A 146 28.05 -5.36 1.00
N ILE A 147 27.16 -4.83 0.16
CA ILE A 147 26.39 -5.64 -0.81
C ILE A 147 27.33 -6.42 -1.75
N GLU A 148 28.48 -5.83 -2.10
CA GLU A 148 29.47 -6.43 -3.00
C GLU A 148 30.03 -7.76 -2.48
N ASP A 149 30.08 -7.93 -1.16
CA ASP A 149 30.62 -9.12 -0.52
C ASP A 149 29.66 -10.32 -0.61
N LEU A 150 28.42 -10.09 -1.08
CA LEU A 150 27.42 -11.13 -1.29
C LEU A 150 27.51 -11.81 -2.67
N LYS A 151 28.51 -11.46 -3.49
CA LYS A 151 28.72 -12.14 -4.78
C LYS A 151 28.90 -13.65 -4.59
N GLY A 152 28.12 -14.45 -5.30
CA GLY A 152 28.14 -15.91 -5.21
C GLY A 152 27.64 -16.47 -3.86
N LYS A 153 26.91 -15.66 -3.07
CA LYS A 153 26.26 -16.08 -1.82
C LYS A 153 24.79 -16.37 -2.03
N THR A 154 24.15 -16.99 -1.04
CA THR A 154 22.70 -17.19 -1.04
C THR A 154 21.98 -15.90 -0.62
N PHE A 155 20.89 -15.56 -1.31
CA PHE A 155 20.08 -14.39 -0.97
C PHE A 155 18.60 -14.70 -0.88
N LEU A 156 17.94 -14.17 0.16
CA LEU A 156 16.50 -14.28 0.36
C LEU A 156 15.79 -12.96 0.08
N PHE A 157 14.87 -12.97 -0.86
CA PHE A 157 13.80 -11.98 -0.92
C PHE A 157 12.61 -12.47 -0.09
N ALA A 158 11.79 -11.54 0.41
CA ALA A 158 10.64 -11.91 1.25
C ALA A 158 9.51 -12.52 0.41
N ASP A 159 9.03 -11.79 -0.60
CA ASP A 159 7.93 -12.17 -1.49
C ASP A 159 8.06 -11.38 -2.81
N PRO A 160 7.68 -11.94 -3.98
CA PRO A 160 7.73 -11.23 -5.26
C PRO A 160 7.01 -9.87 -5.28
N ALA A 161 5.89 -9.73 -4.58
CA ALA A 161 5.12 -8.50 -4.47
C ALA A 161 5.53 -7.62 -3.26
N SER A 162 6.61 -7.97 -2.56
CA SER A 162 7.12 -7.18 -1.43
C SER A 162 7.87 -5.93 -1.89
N THR A 163 7.56 -4.80 -1.23
CA THR A 163 8.28 -3.53 -1.44
C THR A 163 9.68 -3.59 -0.88
N SER A 164 9.80 -3.73 0.45
CA SER A 164 11.08 -3.67 1.16
C SER A 164 11.83 -4.99 1.17
N GLY A 165 11.14 -6.09 0.87
CA GLY A 165 11.70 -7.43 0.84
C GLY A 165 12.09 -7.90 -0.56
N HIS A 166 11.77 -7.14 -1.61
CA HIS A 166 12.12 -7.50 -3.00
C HIS A 166 12.42 -6.28 -3.87
N LEU A 167 11.46 -5.39 -4.10
CA LEU A 167 11.62 -4.25 -5.03
C LEU A 167 12.77 -3.30 -4.64
N PHE A 168 12.80 -2.83 -3.40
CA PHE A 168 13.82 -1.88 -2.93
C PHE A 168 15.19 -2.53 -2.67
N PRO A 169 15.30 -3.76 -2.16
CA PRO A 169 16.57 -4.50 -2.16
C PRO A 169 17.19 -4.62 -3.56
N ARG A 170 16.38 -4.94 -4.57
CA ARG A 170 16.84 -4.94 -5.98
C ARG A 170 17.31 -3.57 -6.42
N ALA A 171 16.54 -2.52 -6.16
CA ALA A 171 16.94 -1.15 -6.49
C ALA A 171 18.30 -0.78 -5.87
N MET A 172 18.52 -1.15 -4.62
CA MET A 172 19.80 -0.94 -3.93
C MET A 172 20.95 -1.72 -4.59
N MET A 173 20.73 -3.01 -4.90
CA MET A 173 21.74 -3.84 -5.57
C MET A 173 22.12 -3.30 -6.95
N ILE A 174 21.13 -2.94 -7.76
CA ILE A 174 21.33 -2.37 -9.10
C ILE A 174 22.14 -1.07 -9.01
N LYS A 175 21.75 -0.17 -8.10
CA LYS A 175 22.45 1.11 -7.90
C LYS A 175 23.88 0.92 -7.40
N GLN A 176 24.12 0.03 -6.44
CA GLN A 176 25.44 -0.14 -5.82
C GLN A 176 26.40 -0.98 -6.66
N LEU A 177 25.88 -2.01 -7.33
CA LEU A 177 26.71 -2.96 -8.08
C LEU A 177 26.86 -2.56 -9.56
N GLY A 178 26.06 -1.61 -10.06
CA GLY A 178 26.04 -1.22 -11.46
C GLY A 178 25.55 -2.33 -12.40
N ILE A 179 24.68 -3.21 -11.90
CA ILE A 179 24.09 -4.34 -12.65
C ILE A 179 22.68 -4.01 -13.11
N THR A 180 22.16 -4.71 -14.12
CA THR A 180 20.76 -4.62 -14.53
C THR A 180 19.85 -5.49 -13.67
N ASN A 181 18.53 -5.28 -13.75
CA ASN A 181 17.56 -6.09 -13.02
C ASN A 181 17.66 -7.59 -13.34
N ASP A 182 17.87 -7.93 -14.62
CA ASP A 182 18.00 -9.33 -15.09
C ASP A 182 19.32 -9.99 -14.67
N GLN A 183 20.28 -9.21 -14.16
CA GLN A 183 21.57 -9.70 -13.67
C GLN A 183 21.57 -9.96 -12.17
N VAL A 184 20.54 -9.54 -11.43
CA VAL A 184 20.48 -9.68 -9.96
C VAL A 184 20.61 -11.14 -9.56
N GLU A 185 19.86 -12.04 -10.18
CA GLU A 185 19.88 -13.48 -9.89
C GLU A 185 21.27 -14.08 -10.10
N SER A 186 21.93 -13.71 -11.19
CA SER A 186 23.26 -14.21 -11.56
C SER A 186 24.38 -13.67 -10.67
N TYR A 187 24.11 -12.65 -9.86
CA TYR A 187 25.07 -12.12 -8.90
C TYR A 187 25.29 -13.06 -7.70
N PHE A 188 24.26 -13.83 -7.37
CA PHE A 188 24.21 -14.74 -6.23
C PHE A 188 24.43 -16.19 -6.67
N SER A 189 24.79 -17.08 -5.74
CA SER A 189 24.81 -18.52 -6.04
C SER A 189 23.41 -19.12 -6.06
N ASN A 190 22.50 -18.54 -5.28
CA ASN A 190 21.08 -18.87 -5.29
C ASN A 190 20.27 -17.68 -4.76
N VAL A 191 19.17 -17.37 -5.46
CA VAL A 191 18.14 -16.42 -5.00
C VAL A 191 16.86 -17.20 -4.77
N SER A 192 16.21 -16.97 -3.64
CA SER A 192 14.90 -17.57 -3.35
C SER A 192 13.99 -16.64 -2.56
N PHE A 193 12.70 -16.97 -2.55
CA PHE A 193 11.70 -16.27 -1.76
C PHE A 193 11.41 -17.06 -0.49
N SER A 194 11.56 -16.42 0.67
CA SER A 194 11.28 -17.04 1.97
C SER A 194 9.77 -17.13 2.27
N GLY A 195 8.95 -16.35 1.56
CA GLY A 195 7.51 -16.23 1.78
C GLY A 195 7.13 -15.30 2.93
N GLY A 196 8.05 -14.43 3.39
CA GLY A 196 7.76 -13.47 4.46
C GLY A 196 9.00 -12.82 5.07
N HIS A 197 8.83 -11.61 5.61
CA HIS A 197 9.92 -10.90 6.27
C HIS A 197 10.45 -11.63 7.51
N ASP A 198 9.54 -12.14 8.34
CA ASP A 198 9.83 -12.95 9.52
C ASP A 198 10.68 -14.18 9.18
N LYS A 199 10.30 -14.92 8.13
CA LYS A 199 11.04 -16.09 7.64
C LYS A 199 12.44 -15.71 7.15
N SER A 200 12.58 -14.61 6.41
CA SER A 200 13.88 -14.06 6.01
C SER A 200 14.75 -13.71 7.21
N ILE A 201 14.21 -12.99 8.20
CA ILE A 201 14.98 -12.55 9.37
C ILE A 201 15.42 -13.75 10.22
N LEU A 202 14.55 -14.74 10.42
CA LEU A 202 14.87 -15.97 11.12
C LEU A 202 15.97 -16.78 10.40
N ALA A 203 15.92 -16.87 9.06
CA ALA A 203 16.95 -17.56 8.29
C ALA A 203 18.33 -16.89 8.45
N ILE A 204 18.36 -15.56 8.48
CA ILE A 204 19.58 -14.78 8.71
C ILE A 204 20.12 -14.97 10.12
N ALA A 205 19.25 -14.89 11.14
CA ALA A 205 19.62 -15.12 12.53
C ALA A 205 20.19 -16.54 12.76
N ARG A 206 19.68 -17.53 12.02
CA ARG A 206 20.13 -18.94 12.08
C ARG A 206 21.33 -19.24 11.18
N GLY A 207 21.77 -18.30 10.35
CA GLY A 207 22.85 -18.50 9.37
C GLY A 207 22.51 -19.48 8.26
N THR A 208 21.23 -19.74 7.97
CA THR A 208 20.79 -20.62 6.87
C THR A 208 20.66 -19.89 5.53
N ALA A 209 20.93 -18.59 5.51
CA ALA A 209 21.10 -17.77 4.31
C ALA A 209 22.20 -16.73 4.57
N ASP A 210 22.90 -16.30 3.51
CA ASP A 210 24.01 -15.36 3.64
C ASP A 210 23.56 -13.89 3.63
N GLY A 211 22.45 -13.57 2.96
CA GLY A 211 21.86 -12.23 2.90
C GLY A 211 20.35 -12.24 2.67
N ALA A 212 19.65 -11.21 3.14
CA ALA A 212 18.21 -11.05 2.89
C ALA A 212 17.76 -9.60 2.80
N GLY A 213 16.73 -9.35 2.00
CA GLY A 213 15.99 -8.09 1.94
C GLY A 213 14.83 -8.09 2.93
N VAL A 214 14.78 -7.11 3.85
CA VAL A 214 13.78 -7.06 4.93
C VAL A 214 13.34 -5.64 5.25
N CYS A 215 12.24 -5.49 5.99
CA CYS A 215 11.78 -4.19 6.48
C CYS A 215 12.31 -3.90 7.89
N ASP A 216 12.67 -2.66 8.19
CA ASP A 216 13.15 -2.24 9.52
C ASP A 216 12.11 -2.47 10.63
N THR A 217 10.86 -2.13 10.38
CA THR A 217 9.74 -2.37 11.31
C THR A 217 9.47 -3.86 11.52
N CYS A 218 9.80 -4.72 10.55
CA CYS A 218 9.68 -6.18 10.62
C CYS A 218 10.75 -6.77 11.53
N ILE A 219 11.99 -6.28 11.42
CA ILE A 219 13.07 -6.62 12.35
C ILE A 219 12.66 -6.24 13.77
N LYS A 220 12.24 -4.99 13.99
CA LYS A 220 11.80 -4.53 15.31
C LYS A 220 10.71 -5.45 15.86
N ARG A 221 9.75 -5.85 15.03
CA ARG A 221 8.65 -6.74 15.42
C ARG A 221 9.14 -8.12 15.87
N VAL A 222 10.03 -8.77 15.13
CA VAL A 222 10.53 -10.11 15.52
C VAL A 222 11.47 -10.04 16.74
N VAL A 223 12.18 -8.92 16.92
CA VAL A 223 12.97 -8.65 18.13
C VAL A 223 12.08 -8.42 19.34
N ASP A 224 11.05 -7.57 19.23
CA ASP A 224 10.07 -7.30 20.30
C ASP A 224 9.24 -8.56 20.66
N ALA A 225 9.18 -9.54 19.75
CA ALA A 225 8.58 -10.85 19.97
C ALA A 225 9.55 -11.87 20.60
N GLY A 226 10.84 -11.54 20.73
CA GLY A 226 11.86 -12.42 21.29
C GLY A 226 12.28 -13.57 20.38
N LEU A 227 11.94 -13.52 19.09
CA LEU A 227 12.26 -14.57 18.12
C LEU A 227 13.70 -14.47 17.60
N VAL A 228 14.24 -13.25 17.60
CA VAL A 228 15.59 -12.90 17.13
C VAL A 228 16.13 -11.79 18.04
N LYS A 229 17.45 -11.71 18.22
CA LYS A 229 18.13 -10.62 18.93
C LYS A 229 18.80 -9.66 17.94
N GLU A 230 18.99 -8.41 18.33
CA GLU A 230 19.77 -7.45 17.54
C GLU A 230 21.21 -7.92 17.27
N SER A 231 21.75 -8.79 18.14
CA SER A 231 23.07 -9.41 17.99
C SER A 231 23.14 -10.52 16.95
N ASP A 232 22.03 -10.96 16.38
CA ASP A 232 21.97 -12.13 15.50
C ASP A 232 22.16 -11.78 14.01
N TYR A 233 22.07 -10.49 13.66
CA TYR A 233 22.23 -10.01 12.28
C TYR A 233 23.07 -8.74 12.21
N ARG A 234 23.50 -8.37 11.00
CA ARG A 234 24.10 -7.07 10.68
C ARG A 234 23.42 -6.47 9.47
N VAL A 235 23.12 -5.17 9.53
CA VAL A 235 22.65 -4.40 8.37
C VAL A 235 23.85 -3.96 7.54
N ILE A 236 23.83 -4.25 6.23
CA ILE A 236 24.89 -3.86 5.29
C ILE A 236 24.36 -2.99 4.13
N GLY A 237 23.05 -2.75 4.09
CA GLY A 237 22.41 -1.86 3.12
C GLY A 237 21.12 -1.30 3.71
N THR A 238 20.80 -0.05 3.37
CA THR A 238 19.60 0.65 3.84
C THR A 238 19.10 1.56 2.73
N SER A 239 17.80 1.51 2.43
CA SER A 239 17.19 2.36 1.43
C SER A 239 16.96 3.78 1.94
N ASP A 240 16.68 4.68 1.01
CA ASP A 240 15.96 5.92 1.34
C ASP A 240 14.58 5.58 1.95
N PRO A 241 13.98 6.49 2.72
CA PRO A 241 12.66 6.28 3.31
C PRO A 241 11.58 5.96 2.26
N ILE A 242 10.69 5.02 2.60
CA ILE A 242 9.61 4.51 1.75
C ILE A 242 8.27 4.83 2.43
N PRO A 243 7.21 5.22 1.68
CA PRO A 243 5.86 5.38 2.23
C PRO A 243 5.38 4.13 2.98
N GLN A 244 4.77 4.33 4.15
CA GLN A 244 4.29 3.23 4.99
C GLN A 244 3.20 2.37 4.31
N SER A 245 3.10 1.12 4.73
CA SER A 245 2.07 0.14 4.33
C SER A 245 0.64 0.70 4.47
N PRO A 246 -0.12 0.82 3.36
CA PRO A 246 -1.51 1.26 3.41
C PRO A 246 -2.44 0.15 3.87
N PHE A 247 -3.47 0.58 4.59
CA PHE A 247 -4.76 -0.08 4.63
C PHE A 247 -5.56 0.40 3.42
N ALA A 248 -6.06 -0.52 2.61
CA ALA A 248 -6.80 -0.22 1.40
C ALA A 248 -8.07 -1.06 1.30
N TYR A 249 -9.07 -0.56 0.59
CA TYR A 249 -10.36 -1.23 0.38
C TYR A 249 -10.68 -1.36 -1.10
N ARG A 250 -11.56 -2.29 -1.48
CA ARG A 250 -12.03 -2.41 -2.87
C ARG A 250 -12.94 -1.24 -3.25
N LYS A 251 -12.70 -0.61 -4.40
CA LYS A 251 -13.41 0.62 -4.86
C LYS A 251 -14.93 0.53 -4.93
N ASP A 252 -15.50 -0.67 -5.02
CA ASP A 252 -16.95 -0.90 -5.18
C ASP A 252 -17.69 -1.12 -3.85
N LEU A 253 -17.07 -0.80 -2.71
CA LEU A 253 -17.78 -0.71 -1.43
C LEU A 253 -18.77 0.46 -1.41
N PRO A 254 -19.92 0.33 -0.71
CA PRO A 254 -20.85 1.43 -0.49
C PRO A 254 -20.16 2.64 0.15
N ALA A 255 -20.46 3.85 -0.34
CA ALA A 255 -19.77 5.07 0.10
C ALA A 255 -20.00 5.38 1.59
N ASP A 256 -21.19 5.09 2.11
CA ASP A 256 -21.54 5.25 3.52
C ASP A 256 -20.78 4.26 4.42
N LEU A 257 -20.57 3.01 3.95
CA LEU A 257 -19.70 2.05 4.63
C LEU A 257 -18.25 2.53 4.69
N VAL A 258 -17.71 3.00 3.56
CA VAL A 258 -16.33 3.52 3.49
C VAL A 258 -16.14 4.70 4.46
N GLU A 259 -17.11 5.61 4.53
CA GLU A 259 -17.03 6.73 5.48
C GLU A 259 -17.07 6.24 6.93
N LYS A 260 -17.90 5.25 7.28
CA LYS A 260 -17.86 4.66 8.64
C LYS A 260 -16.53 3.97 8.95
N MET A 261 -15.97 3.20 8.01
CA MET A 261 -14.66 2.57 8.16
C MET A 261 -13.55 3.62 8.39
N LYS A 262 -13.57 4.70 7.62
CA LYS A 262 -12.65 5.84 7.77
C LYS A 262 -12.77 6.47 9.16
N GLN A 263 -13.98 6.79 9.61
CA GLN A 263 -14.20 7.39 10.92
C GLN A 263 -13.77 6.46 12.06
N PHE A 264 -14.06 5.17 11.96
CA PHE A 264 -13.58 4.17 12.90
C PHE A 264 -12.05 4.19 12.98
N MET A 265 -11.34 4.09 11.85
CA MET A 265 -9.88 4.06 11.83
C MET A 265 -9.28 5.34 12.43
N LEU A 266 -9.78 6.51 12.07
CA LEU A 266 -9.28 7.78 12.61
C LEU A 266 -9.47 7.91 14.13
N ASN A 267 -10.54 7.32 14.68
CA ASN A 267 -10.85 7.37 16.10
C ASN A 267 -10.32 6.17 16.91
N TYR A 268 -9.85 5.11 16.26
CA TYR A 268 -9.49 3.83 16.93
C TYR A 268 -8.46 3.98 18.07
N HIS A 269 -7.57 4.97 17.97
CA HIS A 269 -6.57 5.26 19.00
C HIS A 269 -7.16 5.82 20.31
N LYS A 270 -8.33 6.46 20.27
CA LYS A 270 -8.93 7.14 21.43
C LYS A 270 -9.41 6.17 22.50
N ASP A 271 -9.82 4.97 22.09
CA ASP A 271 -10.37 3.99 23.00
C ASP A 271 -9.29 3.17 23.73
N ASN A 272 -8.02 3.24 23.30
CA ASN A 272 -6.85 2.54 23.86
C ASN A 272 -7.07 1.04 24.21
N LYS A 273 -8.03 0.38 23.56
CA LYS A 273 -8.40 -1.03 23.85
C LYS A 273 -7.48 -2.05 23.17
N ASN A 274 -6.62 -1.62 22.25
CA ASN A 274 -5.80 -2.50 21.44
C ASN A 274 -4.34 -2.03 21.27
N PRO A 275 -3.55 -2.00 22.35
CA PRO A 275 -2.14 -1.57 22.30
C PRO A 275 -1.25 -2.51 21.47
N GLN A 276 -1.68 -3.75 21.22
CA GLN A 276 -0.91 -4.70 20.40
C GLN A 276 -1.01 -4.38 18.90
N PHE A 277 -2.05 -3.66 18.48
CA PHE A 277 -2.25 -3.27 17.09
C PHE A 277 -1.42 -2.05 16.68
N PHE A 278 -1.28 -1.10 17.59
CA PHE A 278 -0.36 0.04 17.47
C PHE A 278 1.01 -0.35 18.06
N SER A 279 1.69 -1.28 17.38
CA SER A 279 3.05 -1.71 17.74
C SER A 279 4.11 -0.90 17.01
N SER A 280 5.39 -1.14 17.34
CA SER A 280 6.54 -0.58 16.62
C SER A 280 6.56 0.95 16.52
N GLY A 281 6.04 1.64 17.54
CA GLY A 281 6.03 3.11 17.61
C GLY A 281 4.88 3.78 16.87
N THR A 282 3.99 3.02 16.22
CA THR A 282 2.74 3.56 15.65
C THR A 282 1.75 3.93 16.76
N GLN A 283 0.88 4.91 16.51
CA GLN A 283 -0.04 5.42 17.54
C GLN A 283 -1.46 5.61 17.04
N ARG A 284 -1.63 6.02 15.78
CA ARG A 284 -2.93 6.29 15.18
C ARG A 284 -2.88 6.16 13.66
N PHE A 285 -4.05 6.27 13.06
CA PHE A 285 -4.19 6.29 11.61
C PHE A 285 -4.12 7.70 11.06
N PHE A 286 -3.50 7.83 9.89
CA PHE A 286 -3.48 9.02 9.07
C PHE A 286 -4.00 8.66 7.68
N LEU A 287 -4.83 9.53 7.10
CA LEU A 287 -5.33 9.30 5.76
C LEU A 287 -4.20 9.40 4.75
N VAL A 288 -4.26 8.56 3.73
CA VAL A 288 -3.34 8.61 2.59
C VAL A 288 -4.12 8.47 1.31
N ASP A 289 -3.62 9.11 0.26
CA ASP A 289 -4.11 8.95 -1.09
C ASP A 289 -3.11 8.17 -1.95
N ASP A 290 -3.58 7.79 -3.14
CA ASP A 290 -2.83 6.95 -4.06
C ASP A 290 -1.50 7.57 -4.56
N SER A 291 -1.42 8.90 -4.61
CA SER A 291 -0.23 9.61 -5.12
C SER A 291 0.98 9.46 -4.20
N LYS A 292 0.76 9.17 -2.91
CA LYS A 292 1.84 8.87 -1.95
C LYS A 292 2.69 7.68 -2.38
N TYR A 293 2.15 6.79 -3.21
CA TYR A 293 2.82 5.58 -3.68
C TYR A 293 3.51 5.73 -5.04
N ASN A 294 3.55 6.94 -5.62
CA ASN A 294 4.19 7.18 -6.92
C ASN A 294 5.67 6.83 -6.94
N ILE A 295 6.42 7.09 -5.86
CA ILE A 295 7.84 6.69 -5.78
C ILE A 295 8.03 5.18 -5.95
N VAL A 296 7.08 4.38 -5.47
CA VAL A 296 7.12 2.92 -5.59
C VAL A 296 6.76 2.51 -7.01
N ARG A 297 5.81 3.18 -7.68
CA ARG A 297 5.50 2.97 -9.11
C ARG A 297 6.69 3.30 -10.01
N GLU A 298 7.32 4.44 -9.77
CA GLU A 298 8.49 4.90 -10.52
C GLU A 298 9.66 3.94 -10.34
N THR A 299 9.90 3.48 -9.12
CA THR A 299 10.91 2.45 -8.83
C THR A 299 10.59 1.15 -9.57
N ALA A 300 9.36 0.64 -9.47
CA ALA A 300 8.94 -0.57 -10.17
C ALA A 300 9.13 -0.46 -11.69
N LYS A 301 8.71 0.65 -12.28
CA LYS A 301 8.89 0.93 -13.71
C LYS A 301 10.37 0.99 -14.11
N ALA A 302 11.20 1.67 -13.33
CA ALA A 302 12.63 1.78 -13.59
C ALA A 302 13.35 0.42 -13.55
N LEU A 303 12.83 -0.53 -12.77
CA LEU A 303 13.39 -1.88 -12.65
C LEU A 303 12.78 -2.89 -13.63
N ASN A 304 11.89 -2.48 -14.53
CA ASN A 304 11.09 -3.39 -15.35
C ASN A 304 10.27 -4.41 -14.53
N MET A 305 9.78 -3.96 -13.37
CA MET A 305 8.93 -4.71 -12.46
C MET A 305 7.58 -4.02 -12.26
N SER A 306 7.10 -3.22 -13.24
CA SER A 306 5.77 -2.64 -13.13
C SER A 306 4.72 -3.75 -12.98
N PRO A 307 3.56 -3.47 -12.37
CA PRO A 307 2.51 -4.48 -12.34
C PRO A 307 2.18 -4.95 -13.75
N GLU A 308 2.12 -4.10 -14.78
CA GLU A 308 1.88 -4.57 -16.15
C GLU A 308 2.91 -5.59 -16.65
N GLN A 309 4.17 -5.52 -16.18
CA GLN A 309 5.23 -6.46 -16.50
C GLN A 309 5.14 -7.76 -15.69
N LEU A 310 4.64 -7.70 -14.46
CA LEU A 310 4.34 -8.87 -13.62
C LEU A 310 3.02 -9.57 -14.00
N LEU A 311 2.22 -8.95 -14.88
CA LEU A 311 0.86 -9.37 -15.21
C LEU A 311 0.69 -9.88 -16.65
N LYS A 312 1.79 -10.08 -17.36
CA LYS A 312 1.86 -10.88 -18.59
C LYS A 312 2.10 -12.35 -18.25
#